data_AF-A0A3N5SL73-F1
#
_entry.id   AF-A0A3N5SL73-F1
#
_cell.length_a   1.000
_cell.length_b   1.000
_cell.length_c   1.000
_cell.angle_alpha   90.00
_cell.angle_beta   90.00
_cell.angle_gamma   90.00
#
_symmetry.space_group_name_H-M   'P 1'
#
loop_
_entity.id
_entity.type
_entity.pdbx_description
1 polymer ?
#
loop_
_entity_poly.entity_id
_entity_poly.type
_entity_poly.pdbx_seq_one_letter_code
_entity_poly.pdbx_strand_id
1 'polypeptide(L)'
;MFTKKALLVILAGLTLPGLIVPFLSAQSTVSTDPIDRIDLYFFYAQDCPSCEVILQSYLPSLKPMFPSLEIKSYDVGNPTFYEGLAKLEKRHGREGSELPVVFVGDQILAGEREIMERLNPLLFECQSKGGAKLPPLDLSSQLKPSEKTFTVDLAYFYQKGCPKCDRANSLLKYMLRRYPHLSIKEIDLNTPDGKRLNETFSNRLNLPSEKRLIAPSIFIGGDYL
;
A
#
# COMPACT_ATOMS: atom_id res chain seq x y z
N MET A 1 -34.78 87.06 11.31
CA MET A 1 -36.20 86.90 11.73
C MET A 1 -37.00 86.88 10.42
N PHE A 2 -37.73 85.87 9.96
CA PHE A 2 -38.43 84.69 10.50
C PHE A 2 -38.18 83.51 9.51
N THR A 3 -37.62 82.36 9.88
CA THR A 3 -38.25 81.14 10.44
C THR A 3 -39.45 80.56 9.68
N LYS A 4 -39.24 79.32 9.18
CA LYS A 4 -40.07 78.09 9.34
C LYS A 4 -41.43 78.10 8.60
N LYS A 5 -41.98 77.01 8.01
CA LYS A 5 -41.86 75.56 8.25
C LYS A 5 -42.78 74.81 7.25
N ALA A 6 -42.51 73.50 7.10
CA ALA A 6 -43.43 72.37 6.85
C ALA A 6 -43.91 72.11 5.40
N LEU A 7 -43.60 70.96 4.76
CA LEU A 7 -43.97 69.54 4.98
C LEU A 7 -45.35 69.17 4.39
N LEU A 8 -45.37 68.44 3.26
CA LEU A 8 -46.29 67.35 2.87
C LEU A 8 -45.94 66.90 1.43
N VAL A 9 -45.50 65.65 1.18
CA VAL A 9 -46.26 64.41 0.87
C VAL A 9 -46.50 64.15 -0.63
N ILE A 10 -45.75 63.14 -1.11
CA ILE A 10 -46.11 61.98 -1.98
C ILE A 10 -46.77 62.22 -3.36
N LEU A 11 -46.12 61.70 -4.42
CA LEU A 11 -46.63 60.71 -5.42
C LEU A 11 -45.69 60.74 -6.65
N ALA A 12 -44.80 59.76 -6.78
CA ALA A 12 -44.98 58.57 -7.62
C ALA A 12 -44.96 58.88 -9.14
N GLY A 13 -43.81 58.62 -9.77
CA GLY A 13 -43.64 58.65 -11.22
C GLY A 13 -42.47 57.75 -11.63
N LEU A 14 -42.81 56.54 -12.08
CA LEU A 14 -41.92 55.50 -12.58
C LEU A 14 -41.06 55.98 -13.75
N THR A 15 -39.75 55.71 -13.69
CA THR A 15 -38.94 55.42 -14.88
C THR A 15 -38.06 54.20 -14.58
N LEU A 16 -38.23 53.13 -15.37
CA LEU A 16 -37.45 51.90 -15.23
C LEU A 16 -35.96 52.16 -15.54
N PRO A 17 -35.01 51.80 -14.66
CA PRO A 17 -33.63 51.62 -15.04
C PRO A 17 -33.46 50.22 -15.63
N GLY A 18 -32.87 50.16 -16.83
CA GLY A 18 -32.53 48.92 -17.51
C GLY A 18 -31.69 47.99 -16.63
N LEU A 19 -32.13 46.74 -16.50
CA LEU A 19 -31.33 45.66 -15.96
C LEU A 19 -30.19 45.38 -16.94
N ILE A 20 -28.99 45.85 -16.57
CA ILE A 20 -27.74 45.31 -17.10
C ILE A 20 -27.59 43.92 -16.47
N VAL A 21 -27.90 42.89 -17.24
CA VAL A 21 -27.66 41.50 -16.82
C VAL A 21 -26.14 41.27 -16.93
N PRO A 22 -25.43 40.97 -15.83
CA PRO A 22 -24.02 40.62 -15.94
C PRO A 22 -23.93 39.27 -16.65
N PHE A 23 -23.21 39.26 -17.77
CA PHE A 23 -22.85 38.05 -18.50
C PHE A 23 -21.96 37.20 -17.56
N LEU A 24 -22.59 36.27 -16.85
CA LEU A 24 -21.90 35.31 -16.00
C LEU A 24 -21.20 34.33 -16.93
N SER A 25 -19.95 34.65 -17.28
CA SER A 25 -19.05 33.72 -17.97
C SER A 25 -18.94 32.47 -17.11
N ALA A 26 -19.63 31.41 -17.51
CA ALA A 26 -19.38 30.06 -17.01
C ALA A 26 -17.98 29.67 -17.50
N GLN A 27 -16.97 29.97 -16.69
CA GLN A 27 -15.64 29.40 -16.87
C GLN A 27 -15.79 27.91 -16.57
N SER A 28 -15.97 27.11 -17.61
CA SER A 28 -15.79 25.66 -17.52
C SER A 28 -14.36 25.43 -17.06
N THR A 29 -14.18 25.09 -15.79
CA THR A 29 -12.92 24.57 -15.29
C THR A 29 -12.72 23.21 -15.95
N VAL A 30 -12.05 23.21 -17.09
CA VAL A 30 -11.42 22.02 -17.65
C VAL A 30 -10.39 21.59 -16.60
N SER A 31 -10.72 20.54 -15.86
CA SER A 31 -9.76 19.86 -14.99
C SER A 31 -8.70 19.24 -15.89
N THR A 32 -7.61 19.96 -16.10
CA THR A 32 -6.42 19.46 -16.78
C THR A 32 -5.73 18.45 -15.86
N ASP A 33 -6.25 17.22 -15.81
CA ASP A 33 -5.46 16.09 -15.27
C ASP A 33 -4.29 15.91 -16.26
N PRO A 34 -3.00 16.00 -15.83
CA PRO A 34 -1.90 15.97 -16.77
C PRO A 34 -1.87 14.61 -17.47
N ILE A 35 -2.01 14.62 -18.80
CA ILE A 35 -2.08 13.43 -19.66
C ILE A 35 -0.74 12.66 -19.70
N ASP A 36 0.27 13.04 -18.92
CA ASP A 36 1.60 12.39 -18.90
C ASP A 36 2.06 11.94 -17.50
N ARG A 37 1.16 11.94 -16.50
CA ARG A 37 1.49 11.55 -15.12
C ARG A 37 1.57 10.03 -14.99
N ILE A 38 2.60 9.55 -14.31
CA ILE A 38 2.77 8.12 -13.99
C ILE A 38 2.69 7.97 -12.47
N ASP A 39 1.64 7.32 -12.00
CA ASP A 39 1.50 6.94 -10.59
C ASP A 39 2.16 5.58 -10.35
N LEU A 40 2.92 5.48 -9.26
CA LEU A 40 3.55 4.26 -8.79
C LEU A 40 3.21 4.03 -7.32
N TYR A 41 2.73 2.84 -6.96
CA TYR A 41 2.61 2.42 -5.56
C TYR A 41 3.82 1.58 -5.18
N PHE A 42 4.47 1.93 -4.07
CA PHE A 42 5.61 1.20 -3.51
C PHE A 42 5.27 0.71 -2.11
N PHE A 43 5.04 -0.60 -1.98
CA PHE A 43 4.76 -1.24 -0.70
C PHE A 43 6.04 -1.85 -0.13
N TYR A 44 6.35 -1.52 1.12
CA TYR A 44 7.61 -1.90 1.77
C TYR A 44 7.41 -2.18 3.26
N ALA A 45 8.42 -2.75 3.91
CA ALA A 45 8.49 -2.87 5.36
C ALA A 45 9.79 -2.23 5.88
N GLN A 46 9.80 -1.80 7.14
CA GLN A 46 11.00 -1.18 7.75
C GLN A 46 12.16 -2.17 7.90
N ASP A 47 11.86 -3.42 8.29
CA ASP A 47 12.84 -4.49 8.48
C ASP A 47 13.03 -5.31 7.19
N CYS A 48 13.32 -4.64 6.07
CA CYS A 48 13.42 -5.26 4.74
C CYS A 48 14.63 -4.68 3.98
N PRO A 49 15.77 -5.39 3.95
CA PRO A 49 17.00 -4.91 3.30
C PRO A 49 16.81 -4.59 1.81
N SER A 50 16.12 -5.46 1.08
CA SER A 50 15.79 -5.24 -0.33
C SER A 50 14.91 -4.00 -0.55
N CYS A 51 14.04 -3.66 0.42
CA CYS A 51 13.23 -2.46 0.34
C CYS A 51 14.08 -1.19 0.47
N GLU A 52 15.09 -1.22 1.35
CA GLU A 52 16.01 -0.10 1.56
C GLU A 52 16.80 0.22 0.31
N VAL A 53 17.38 -0.79 -0.35
CA VAL A 53 18.14 -0.63 -1.60
C VAL A 53 17.27 0.05 -2.67
N ILE A 54 16.04 -0.42 -2.86
CA ILE A 54 15.13 0.14 -3.86
C ILE A 54 14.73 1.57 -3.50
N LEU A 55 14.35 1.82 -2.25
CA LEU A 55 13.83 3.12 -1.82
C LEU A 55 14.90 4.21 -1.80
N GLN A 56 16.12 3.90 -1.34
CA GLN A 56 17.19 4.87 -1.14
C GLN A 56 18.06 5.06 -2.38
N SER A 57 18.20 4.04 -3.23
CA SER A 57 19.11 4.11 -4.38
C SER A 57 18.37 4.06 -5.72
N TYR A 58 17.54 3.04 -5.94
CA TYR A 58 16.96 2.81 -7.27
C TYR A 58 15.87 3.82 -7.63
N LEU A 59 14.85 3.99 -6.80
CA LEU A 59 13.74 4.93 -7.09
C LEU A 59 14.20 6.39 -7.25
N PRO A 60 15.15 6.92 -6.44
CA PRO A 60 15.71 8.24 -6.67
C PRO A 60 16.42 8.39 -8.01
N SER A 61 17.08 7.34 -8.50
CA SER A 61 17.76 7.36 -9.81
C SER A 61 16.79 7.50 -11.00
N LEU A 62 15.52 7.15 -10.82
CA LEU A 62 14.49 7.24 -11.87
C LEU A 62 13.88 8.64 -11.98
N LYS A 63 13.89 9.44 -10.91
CA LYS A 63 13.25 10.77 -10.90
C LYS A 63 13.77 11.74 -11.99
N PRO A 64 15.08 11.82 -12.27
CA PRO A 64 15.57 12.69 -13.34
C PRO A 64 15.12 12.24 -14.73
N MET A 65 14.93 10.93 -14.94
CA MET A 65 14.51 10.34 -16.22
C MET A 65 12.99 10.44 -16.42
N PHE A 66 12.23 10.38 -15.33
CA PHE A 66 10.77 10.47 -15.34
C PHE A 66 10.28 11.57 -14.38
N PRO A 67 10.35 12.86 -14.77
CA PRO A 67 9.92 13.96 -13.90
C PRO A 67 8.42 13.92 -13.54
N SER A 68 7.61 13.25 -14.34
CA SER A 68 6.17 13.06 -14.11
C SER A 68 5.83 11.82 -13.26
N LEU A 69 6.84 11.09 -12.77
CA LEU A 69 6.69 9.93 -11.91
C LEU A 69 6.36 10.38 -10.47
N GLU A 70 5.18 10.03 -10.00
CA GLU A 70 4.79 10.18 -8.60
C GLU A 70 4.80 8.85 -7.88
N ILE A 71 5.67 8.75 -6.87
CA ILE A 71 5.85 7.55 -6.06
C ILE A 71 5.09 7.71 -4.75
N LYS A 72 4.11 6.83 -4.52
CA LYS A 72 3.33 6.75 -3.28
C LYS A 72 3.78 5.52 -2.51
N SER A 73 4.43 5.74 -1.36
CA SER A 73 5.00 4.67 -0.55
C SER A 73 4.10 4.30 0.62
N TYR A 74 3.99 2.99 0.91
CA TYR A 74 3.12 2.45 1.94
C TYR A 74 3.86 1.39 2.77
N ASP A 75 4.00 1.63 4.07
CA ASP A 75 4.61 0.70 5.01
C ASP A 75 3.61 -0.41 5.38
N VAL A 76 3.83 -1.64 4.90
CA VAL A 76 2.97 -2.80 5.16
C VAL A 76 3.14 -3.35 6.59
N GLY A 77 4.04 -2.80 7.39
CA GLY A 77 3.99 -2.94 8.85
C GLY A 77 2.76 -2.26 9.46
N ASN A 78 2.14 -1.31 8.75
CA ASN A 78 0.82 -0.79 9.06
C ASN A 78 -0.25 -1.75 8.53
N PRO A 79 -1.14 -2.27 9.41
CA PRO A 79 -2.17 -3.24 9.01
C PRO A 79 -3.13 -2.72 7.93
N THR A 80 -3.44 -1.42 7.92
CA THR A 80 -4.30 -0.81 6.91
C THR A 80 -3.65 -0.87 5.52
N PHE A 81 -2.34 -0.62 5.44
CA PHE A 81 -1.61 -0.69 4.18
C PHE A 81 -1.36 -2.13 3.75
N TYR A 82 -1.15 -3.05 4.70
CA TYR A 82 -1.11 -4.49 4.43
C TYR A 82 -2.41 -4.98 3.80
N GLU A 83 -3.58 -4.62 4.36
CA GLU A 83 -4.88 -4.98 3.78
C GLU A 83 -5.10 -4.34 2.41
N GLY A 84 -4.68 -3.08 2.24
CA GLY A 84 -4.71 -2.39 0.95
C GLY A 84 -3.91 -3.13 -0.12
N LEU A 85 -2.69 -3.57 0.21
CA LEU A 85 -1.85 -4.39 -0.67
C LEU A 85 -2.55 -5.69 -1.05
N ALA A 86 -3.02 -6.46 -0.06
CA ALA A 86 -3.67 -7.76 -0.29
C ALA A 86 -4.92 -7.64 -1.17
N LYS A 87 -5.73 -6.59 -0.97
CA LYS A 87 -6.90 -6.31 -1.83
C LYS A 87 -6.48 -5.97 -3.26
N LEU A 88 -5.40 -5.22 -3.44
CA LEU A 88 -4.90 -4.82 -4.74
C LEU A 88 -4.32 -6.01 -5.51
N GLU A 89 -3.53 -6.86 -4.85
CA GLU A 89 -3.00 -8.12 -5.39
C GLU A 89 -4.12 -9.05 -5.83
N LYS A 90 -5.15 -9.22 -4.99
CA LYS A 90 -6.33 -10.03 -5.31
C LYS A 90 -7.05 -9.52 -6.57
N ARG A 91 -7.18 -8.20 -6.73
CA ARG A 91 -7.79 -7.60 -7.93
C ARG A 91 -6.98 -7.88 -9.20
N HIS A 92 -5.65 -7.87 -9.10
CA HIS A 92 -4.75 -8.17 -10.21
C HIS A 92 -4.62 -9.68 -10.48
N GLY A 93 -5.15 -10.54 -9.60
CA GLY A 93 -5.02 -11.99 -9.72
C GLY A 93 -3.58 -12.50 -9.52
N ARG A 94 -2.70 -11.68 -8.96
CA ARG A 94 -1.29 -12.02 -8.69
C ARG A 94 -0.86 -11.42 -7.35
N GLU A 95 -0.33 -12.28 -6.50
CA GLU A 95 0.33 -11.88 -5.25
C GLU A 95 1.82 -11.59 -5.50
N GLY A 96 2.35 -10.54 -4.85
CA GLY A 96 3.78 -10.30 -4.80
C GLY A 96 4.44 -11.28 -3.84
N SER A 97 5.31 -12.14 -4.35
CA SER A 97 5.94 -13.20 -3.55
C SER A 97 6.85 -12.68 -2.44
N GLU A 98 7.42 -11.49 -2.63
CA GLU A 98 8.47 -10.91 -1.79
C GLU A 98 8.29 -9.39 -1.72
N LEU A 99 8.83 -8.76 -0.68
CA LEU A 99 8.89 -7.30 -0.56
C LEU A 99 10.20 -6.77 -1.20
N PRO A 100 10.21 -5.52 -1.68
CA PRO A 100 9.06 -4.64 -1.83
C PRO A 100 8.14 -5.08 -2.98
N VAL A 101 6.91 -4.56 -3.00
CA VAL A 101 5.95 -4.76 -4.10
C VAL A 101 5.65 -3.43 -4.76
N VAL A 102 5.75 -3.38 -6.09
CA VAL A 102 5.49 -2.19 -6.90
C VAL A 102 4.29 -2.43 -7.81
N PHE A 103 3.40 -1.43 -7.88
CA PHE A 103 2.36 -1.34 -8.90
C PHE A 103 2.64 -0.15 -9.81
N VAL A 104 2.61 -0.38 -11.12
CA VAL A 104 2.74 0.65 -12.15
C VAL A 104 1.92 0.24 -13.37
N GLY A 105 0.99 1.09 -13.80
CA GLY A 105 -0.03 0.69 -14.78
C GLY A 105 -0.79 -0.56 -14.31
N ASP A 106 -0.87 -1.57 -15.17
CA ASP A 106 -1.50 -2.87 -14.87
C ASP A 106 -0.51 -3.93 -14.40
N GLN A 107 0.75 -3.54 -14.12
CA GLN A 107 1.81 -4.47 -13.76
C GLN A 107 2.08 -4.45 -12.25
N ILE A 108 2.34 -5.64 -11.73
CA ILE A 108 2.87 -5.88 -10.38
C ILE A 108 4.30 -6.42 -10.49
N LEU A 109 5.23 -5.86 -9.73
CA LEU A 109 6.61 -6.33 -9.60
C LEU A 109 6.89 -6.62 -8.13
N ALA A 110 7.56 -7.72 -7.82
CA ALA A 110 7.82 -8.13 -6.45
C ALA A 110 9.29 -8.53 -6.24
N GLY A 111 9.86 -8.03 -5.14
CA GLY A 111 11.26 -8.24 -4.81
C GLY A 111 12.21 -7.35 -5.62
N GLU A 112 13.41 -7.17 -5.08
CA GLU A 112 14.45 -6.29 -5.61
C GLU A 112 14.80 -6.59 -7.07
N ARG A 113 15.06 -7.87 -7.38
CA ARG A 113 15.51 -8.29 -8.70
C ARG A 113 14.49 -7.96 -9.80
N GLU A 114 13.23 -8.35 -9.62
CA GLU A 114 12.18 -8.10 -10.61
C GLU A 114 11.98 -6.59 -10.82
N ILE A 115 12.01 -5.81 -9.73
CA ILE A 115 11.85 -4.36 -9.79
C ILE A 115 13.01 -3.71 -10.57
N MET A 116 14.26 -4.06 -10.27
CA MET A 116 15.42 -3.47 -10.94
C MET A 116 15.47 -3.82 -12.43
N GLU A 117 15.06 -5.04 -12.80
CA GLU A 117 15.05 -5.51 -14.18
C GLU A 117 13.92 -4.89 -15.01
N ARG A 118 12.72 -4.73 -14.43
CA ARG A 118 11.49 -4.47 -15.21
C ARG A 118 10.90 -3.09 -15.03
N LEU A 119 11.17 -2.39 -13.92
CA LEU A 119 10.48 -1.13 -13.63
C LEU A 119 10.80 -0.04 -14.66
N ASN A 120 12.09 0.20 -14.94
CA ASN A 120 12.50 1.25 -15.88
C ASN A 120 11.90 1.06 -17.30
N PRO A 121 11.97 -0.13 -17.93
CA PRO A 121 11.26 -0.39 -19.19
C PRO A 121 9.75 -0.12 -19.14
N LEU A 122 9.08 -0.49 -18.04
CA LEU A 122 7.64 -0.25 -17.88
C LEU A 122 7.29 1.23 -17.75
N LEU A 123 8.16 2.03 -17.13
CA LEU A 123 7.97 3.49 -17.04
C LEU A 123 8.03 4.14 -18.43
N PHE A 124 8.98 3.73 -19.28
CA PHE A 124 9.02 4.19 -20.67
C PHE A 124 7.77 3.78 -21.45
N GLU A 125 7.31 2.54 -21.28
CA GLU A 125 6.08 2.07 -21.91
C GLU A 125 4.87 2.92 -21.49
N CYS A 126 4.71 3.17 -20.18
CA CYS A 126 3.64 4.02 -19.66
C CYS A 126 3.74 5.45 -20.21
N GLN A 127 4.94 6.03 -20.24
CA GLN A 127 5.15 7.37 -20.81
C GLN A 127 4.74 7.44 -22.28
N SER A 128 5.09 6.42 -23.08
CA SER A 128 4.73 6.36 -24.50
C SER A 128 3.21 6.24 -24.75
N LYS A 129 2.45 5.77 -23.76
CA LYS A 129 0.99 5.59 -23.81
C LYS A 129 0.20 6.76 -23.22
N GLY A 130 0.87 7.85 -22.81
CA GLY A 130 0.21 8.98 -22.14
C GLY A 130 0.01 8.74 -20.63
N GLY A 131 1.03 8.21 -19.97
CA GLY A 131 1.03 8.01 -18.53
C GLY A 131 0.35 6.73 -18.06
N ALA A 132 0.24 6.59 -16.74
CA ALA A 132 -0.43 5.46 -16.11
C ALA A 132 -1.06 5.89 -14.79
N LYS A 133 -2.37 5.71 -14.69
CA LYS A 133 -3.13 5.96 -13.46
C LYS A 133 -3.36 4.64 -12.74
N LEU A 134 -3.05 4.60 -11.46
CA LEU A 134 -3.30 3.42 -10.64
C LEU A 134 -4.76 3.38 -10.16
N PRO A 135 -5.33 2.18 -10.00
CA PRO A 135 -6.64 2.04 -9.38
C PRO A 135 -6.60 2.56 -7.94
N PRO A 136 -7.69 3.16 -7.44
CA PRO A 136 -7.73 3.66 -6.07
C PRO A 136 -7.38 2.58 -5.04
N LEU A 137 -6.48 2.93 -4.12
CA LEU A 137 -6.11 2.06 -3.01
C LEU A 137 -7.24 2.05 -1.97
N ASP A 138 -7.84 0.88 -1.76
CA ASP A 138 -8.86 0.70 -0.73
C ASP A 138 -8.20 0.53 0.65
N LEU A 139 -8.17 1.62 1.40
CA LEU A 139 -7.63 1.71 2.75
C LEU A 139 -8.70 1.52 3.85
N SER A 140 -9.90 1.04 3.51
CA SER A 140 -10.89 0.69 4.52
C SER A 140 -10.36 -0.51 5.31
N SER A 141 -9.87 -0.26 6.52
CA SER A 141 -9.43 -1.32 7.41
C SER A 141 -10.65 -2.01 8.01
N GLN A 142 -10.71 -3.33 7.88
CA GLN A 142 -11.74 -4.16 8.51
C GLN A 142 -11.19 -4.98 9.68
N LEU A 143 -10.00 -4.62 10.17
CA LEU A 143 -9.39 -5.23 11.36
C LEU A 143 -10.27 -5.01 12.58
N LYS A 144 -11.13 -5.98 12.87
CA LYS A 144 -11.79 -6.14 14.16
C LYS A 144 -11.00 -7.18 14.95
N PRO A 145 -10.47 -6.89 16.14
CA PRO A 145 -9.79 -7.91 16.95
C PRO A 145 -10.69 -9.15 17.16
N SER A 146 -10.06 -10.32 17.28
CA SER A 146 -10.78 -11.56 17.53
C SER A 146 -11.27 -11.56 18.97
N GLU A 147 -12.57 -11.79 19.16
CA GLU A 147 -13.18 -11.95 20.50
C GLU A 147 -12.86 -13.32 21.13
N LYS A 148 -12.27 -14.25 20.37
CA LYS A 148 -11.84 -15.56 20.87
C LYS A 148 -10.73 -15.39 21.91
N THR A 149 -10.92 -16.01 23.08
CA THR A 149 -10.07 -15.86 24.26
C THR A 149 -9.07 -17.00 24.49
N PHE A 150 -9.10 -18.05 23.67
CA PHE A 150 -8.13 -19.15 23.81
C PHE A 150 -6.78 -18.78 23.20
N THR A 151 -5.71 -19.19 23.88
CA THR A 151 -4.35 -18.99 23.41
C THR A 151 -4.03 -19.95 22.27
N VAL A 152 -3.37 -19.43 21.24
CA VAL A 152 -2.85 -20.22 20.13
C VAL A 152 -1.35 -19.99 20.05
N ASP A 153 -0.56 -21.06 20.17
CA ASP A 153 0.88 -21.00 19.96
C ASP A 153 1.22 -21.29 18.49
N LEU A 154 2.03 -20.42 17.92
CA LEU A 154 2.55 -20.48 16.57
C LEU A 154 4.07 -20.46 16.64
N ALA A 155 4.73 -21.43 16.00
CA ALA A 155 6.17 -21.42 15.82
C ALA A 155 6.51 -20.96 14.41
N TYR A 156 7.28 -19.88 14.30
CA TYR A 156 7.72 -19.31 13.04
C TYR A 156 9.22 -19.51 12.87
N PHE A 157 9.59 -20.24 11.81
CA PHE A 157 10.97 -20.52 11.46
C PHE A 157 11.42 -19.60 10.33
N TYR A 158 12.52 -18.89 10.57
CA TYR A 158 13.08 -17.93 9.61
C TYR A 158 14.58 -18.16 9.39
N GLN A 159 15.14 -17.50 8.38
CA GLN A 159 16.58 -17.43 8.13
C GLN A 159 16.99 -15.99 7.87
N LYS A 160 18.17 -15.58 8.33
CA LYS A 160 18.75 -14.29 7.97
C LYS A 160 19.05 -14.24 6.48
N GLY A 161 18.73 -13.11 5.84
CA GLY A 161 18.91 -12.93 4.40
C GLY A 161 17.86 -13.65 3.54
N CYS A 162 16.73 -14.05 4.13
CA CYS A 162 15.59 -14.65 3.45
C CYS A 162 14.61 -13.56 2.97
N PRO A 163 14.52 -13.24 1.66
CA PRO A 163 13.65 -12.17 1.18
C PRO A 163 12.15 -12.45 1.42
N LYS A 164 11.75 -13.72 1.33
CA LYS A 164 10.37 -14.16 1.60
C LYS A 164 9.97 -13.98 3.06
N CYS A 165 10.94 -14.02 3.98
CA CYS A 165 10.70 -13.88 5.40
C CYS A 165 10.27 -12.46 5.78
N ASP A 166 10.68 -11.43 5.02
CA ASP A 166 10.30 -10.03 5.26
C ASP A 166 8.79 -9.82 5.08
N ARG A 167 8.21 -10.42 4.03
CA ARG A 167 6.75 -10.40 3.80
C ARG A 167 6.02 -11.20 4.87
N ALA A 168 6.53 -12.38 5.24
CA ALA A 168 5.95 -13.21 6.30
C ALA A 168 5.93 -12.46 7.64
N ASN A 169 7.01 -11.76 7.99
CA ASN A 169 7.08 -10.94 9.21
C ASN A 169 6.01 -9.85 9.24
N SER A 170 5.76 -9.18 8.09
CA SER A 170 4.69 -8.19 7.97
C SER A 170 3.30 -8.80 8.22
N LEU A 171 3.06 -10.00 7.68
CA LEU A 171 1.83 -10.76 7.94
C LEU A 171 1.70 -11.14 9.43
N LEU A 172 2.76 -11.61 10.08
CA LEU A 172 2.72 -11.98 11.50
C LEU A 172 2.43 -10.76 12.39
N LYS A 173 3.01 -9.59 12.09
CA LYS A 173 2.68 -8.31 12.75
C LYS A 173 1.20 -7.95 12.59
N TYR A 174 0.64 -8.15 11.39
CA TYR A 174 -0.80 -8.01 11.14
C TYR A 174 -1.62 -9.00 12.00
N MET A 175 -1.23 -10.27 12.04
CA MET A 175 -1.92 -11.32 12.79
C MET A 175 -1.94 -11.06 14.30
N LEU A 176 -0.83 -10.62 14.90
CA LEU A 176 -0.77 -10.28 16.33
C LEU A 176 -1.78 -9.20 16.73
N ARG A 177 -1.99 -8.20 15.86
CA ARG A 177 -3.00 -7.16 16.11
C ARG A 177 -4.43 -7.67 15.94
N ARG A 178 -4.63 -8.59 15.00
CA ARG A 178 -5.94 -9.21 14.74
C ARG A 178 -6.33 -10.25 15.79
N TYR A 179 -5.35 -10.94 16.37
CA TYR A 179 -5.52 -12.06 17.31
C TYR A 179 -4.70 -11.81 18.58
N PRO A 180 -5.25 -11.09 19.58
CA PRO A 180 -4.51 -10.72 20.80
C PRO A 180 -4.01 -11.90 21.65
N HIS A 181 -4.60 -13.08 21.48
CA HIS A 181 -4.22 -14.32 22.17
C HIS A 181 -3.32 -15.23 21.31
N LEU A 182 -2.81 -14.73 20.18
CA LEU A 182 -1.80 -15.42 19.38
C LEU A 182 -0.42 -15.20 20.00
N SER A 183 0.26 -16.29 20.31
CA SER A 183 1.64 -16.33 20.80
C SER A 183 2.53 -16.80 19.66
N ILE A 184 3.50 -15.99 19.25
CA ILE A 184 4.43 -16.32 18.16
C ILE A 184 5.81 -16.53 18.75
N LYS A 185 6.39 -17.71 18.49
CA LYS A 185 7.78 -18.03 18.80
C LYS A 185 8.60 -18.02 17.51
N GLU A 186 9.45 -17.00 17.36
CA GLU A 186 10.37 -16.89 16.23
C GLU A 186 11.64 -17.72 16.49
N ILE A 187 12.06 -18.50 15.49
CA ILE A 187 13.14 -19.49 15.61
C ILE A 187 14.05 -19.41 14.38
N ASP A 188 15.33 -19.10 14.59
CA ASP A 188 16.33 -18.99 13.52
C ASP A 188 16.83 -20.38 13.08
N LEU A 189 16.54 -20.78 11.85
CA LEU A 189 16.98 -22.03 11.23
C LEU A 189 18.48 -22.07 10.93
N ASN A 190 19.22 -20.98 11.10
CA ASN A 190 20.68 -21.01 11.02
C ASN A 190 21.31 -21.60 12.30
N THR A 191 20.55 -21.73 13.39
CA THR A 191 21.03 -22.27 14.65
C THR A 191 20.85 -23.80 14.73
N PRO A 192 21.74 -24.54 15.44
CA PRO A 192 21.56 -25.98 15.64
C PRO A 192 20.23 -26.33 16.31
N ASP A 193 19.82 -25.54 17.31
CA ASP A 193 18.57 -25.79 18.04
C ASP A 193 17.33 -25.48 17.21
N GLY A 194 17.37 -24.42 16.38
CA GLY A 194 16.30 -24.13 15.44
C GLY A 194 16.09 -25.26 14.43
N LYS A 195 17.18 -25.79 13.86
CA LYS A 195 17.11 -26.96 12.94
C LYS A 195 16.54 -28.19 13.64
N ARG A 196 17.02 -28.51 14.84
CA ARG A 196 16.52 -29.64 15.65
C ARG A 196 15.03 -29.52 15.95
N LEU A 197 14.57 -28.33 16.30
CA LEU A 197 13.17 -28.08 16.63
C LEU A 197 12.27 -28.20 15.39
N ASN A 198 12.70 -27.66 14.25
CA ASN A 198 11.98 -27.81 12.99
C ASN A 198 11.87 -29.28 12.55
N GLU A 199 12.96 -30.05 12.65
CA GLU A 199 12.93 -31.49 12.37
C GLU A 199 11.98 -32.23 13.31
N THR A 200 11.97 -31.87 14.60
CA THR A 200 11.06 -32.47 15.58
C THR A 200 9.60 -32.23 15.20
N PHE A 201 9.25 -31.00 14.82
CA PHE A 201 7.89 -30.67 14.41
C PHE A 201 7.52 -31.32 13.07
N SER A 202 8.45 -31.31 12.11
CA SER A 202 8.29 -31.94 10.80
C SER A 202 8.05 -33.44 10.91
N ASN A 203 8.81 -34.13 11.77
CA ASN A 203 8.64 -35.56 12.03
C ASN A 203 7.27 -35.86 12.67
N ARG A 204 6.85 -35.05 13.64
CA ARG A 204 5.54 -35.21 14.29
C ARG A 204 4.38 -35.12 13.29
N LEU A 205 4.53 -34.30 12.25
CA LEU A 205 3.54 -34.12 11.18
C LEU A 205 3.79 -35.04 9.96
N ASN A 206 4.77 -35.94 10.03
CA ASN A 206 5.18 -36.82 8.92
C ASN A 206 5.49 -36.06 7.62
N LEU A 207 6.09 -34.88 7.71
CA LEU A 207 6.49 -34.11 6.52
C LEU A 207 7.61 -34.86 5.78
N PRO A 208 7.59 -34.94 4.44
CA PRO A 208 8.70 -35.50 3.67
C PRO A 208 9.92 -34.56 3.72
N SER A 209 11.12 -35.09 3.48
CA SER A 209 12.39 -34.36 3.61
C SER A 209 12.43 -33.05 2.83
N GLU A 210 11.79 -33.00 1.67
CA GLU A 210 11.81 -31.84 0.76
C GLU A 210 10.98 -30.66 1.29
N LYS A 211 10.22 -30.86 2.36
CA LYS A 211 9.41 -29.81 3.02
C LYS A 211 9.99 -29.36 4.37
N ARG A 212 11.15 -29.88 4.77
CA ARG A 212 11.75 -29.62 6.09
C ARG A 212 12.85 -28.57 5.99
N LEU A 213 13.12 -27.88 7.10
CA LEU A 213 14.22 -26.91 7.21
C LEU A 213 14.16 -25.76 6.17
N ILE A 214 12.96 -25.45 5.67
CA ILE A 214 12.72 -24.38 4.71
C ILE A 214 12.20 -23.15 5.45
N ALA A 215 12.75 -21.99 5.11
CA ALA A 215 12.28 -20.69 5.57
C ALA A 215 11.56 -19.93 4.43
N PRO A 216 10.55 -19.11 4.75
CA PRO A 216 9.81 -19.12 6.02
C PRO A 216 8.99 -20.41 6.16
N SER A 217 8.78 -20.86 7.41
CA SER A 217 7.78 -21.90 7.68
C SER A 217 7.09 -21.69 9.02
N ILE A 218 5.82 -22.08 9.10
CA ILE A 218 4.95 -21.88 10.26
C ILE A 218 4.38 -23.22 10.71
N PHE A 219 4.45 -23.50 12.01
CA PHE A 219 3.76 -24.61 12.65
C PHE A 219 2.74 -24.08 13.65
N ILE A 220 1.51 -24.58 13.58
CA ILE A 220 0.40 -24.12 14.42
C ILE A 220 -0.54 -25.30 14.71
N GLY A 221 -0.73 -25.63 15.98
CA GLY A 221 -1.52 -26.80 16.37
C GLY A 221 -1.02 -28.10 15.73
N GLY A 222 -1.84 -28.70 14.87
CA GLY A 222 -1.52 -29.91 14.09
C GLY A 222 -1.18 -29.65 12.62
N ASP A 223 -1.04 -28.38 12.22
CA ASP A 223 -0.87 -27.95 10.84
C ASP A 223 0.48 -27.26 10.59
N TYR A 224 0.82 -27.14 9.31
CA TYR A 224 2.05 -26.53 8.79
C TYR A 224 1.75 -25.69 7.54
N LEU A 225 2.40 -24.53 7.42
CA LEU A 225 2.31 -23.59 6.30
C LEU A 225 3.70 -23.19 5.82
#